data_AF-A0A060BJ03-F1
#
_entry.id   AF-A0A060BJ03-F1
#
_cell.length_a   1.000
_cell.length_b   1.000
_cell.length_c   1.000
_cell.angle_alpha   90.00
_cell.angle_beta   90.00
_cell.angle_gamma   90.00
#
_symmetry.space_group_name_H-M   'P 1'
#
loop_
_entity.id
_entity.type
_entity.pdbx_description
1 polymer ?
#
loop_
_entity_poly.entity_id
_entity_poly.type
_entity_poly.pdbx_seq_one_letter_code
_entity_poly.pdbx_strand_id
1 'polypeptide(L)'
;MSRRLGVPYLDGDDLHPPANIAKMRQGIALTDADRAPWLGLVSAALRDRAPVIVGCSALKRGYRDLLRAGAGGPLRFVHLAGGRDLILTRMQARTGHYMP
;
A
#
# COMPACT_ATOMS: atom_id res chain seq x y z
N MET A 1 -15.36 0.28 1.11
CA MET A 1 -15.22 -0.99 1.85
C MET A 1 -15.24 -0.77 3.35
N SER A 2 -14.25 -0.08 3.93
CA SER A 2 -14.17 0.25 5.37
C SER A 2 -15.50 0.70 5.99
N ARG A 3 -16.13 1.79 5.50
CA ARG A 3 -17.44 2.27 5.98
C ARG A 3 -18.55 1.19 6.02
N ARG A 4 -18.59 0.31 5.01
CA ARG A 4 -19.61 -0.74 4.91
C ARG A 4 -19.37 -1.89 5.90
N LEU A 5 -18.11 -2.12 6.26
CA LEU A 5 -17.71 -3.19 7.17
C LEU A 5 -17.49 -2.71 8.62
N GLY A 6 -17.51 -1.40 8.87
CA GLY A 6 -17.16 -0.83 10.18
C GLY A 6 -15.69 -1.03 10.57
N VAL A 7 -14.81 -1.37 9.62
CA VAL A 7 -13.38 -1.64 9.87
C VAL A 7 -12.56 -0.40 9.54
N PRO A 8 -11.64 0.06 10.42
CA PRO A 8 -10.74 1.18 10.13
C PRO A 8 -9.96 1.00 8.83
N TYR A 9 -9.76 2.10 8.11
CA TYR A 9 -8.86 2.15 6.95
C TYR A 9 -7.59 2.91 7.32
N LEU A 10 -6.45 2.38 6.90
CA LEU A 10 -5.16 3.06 6.96
C LEU A 10 -4.61 3.14 5.54
N ASP A 11 -4.21 4.34 5.10
CA ASP A 11 -3.42 4.44 3.88
C ASP A 11 -1.99 4.02 4.17
N GLY A 12 -1.49 2.99 3.49
CA GLY A 12 -0.12 2.52 3.69
C GLY A 12 0.91 3.54 3.22
N ASP A 13 0.54 4.44 2.30
CA ASP A 13 1.46 5.46 1.81
C ASP A 13 1.82 6.48 2.91
N ASP A 14 0.94 6.69 3.90
CA ASP A 14 1.21 7.52 5.08
C ASP A 14 2.32 6.97 5.98
N LEU A 15 2.65 5.67 5.84
CA LEU A 15 3.71 5.01 6.61
C LEU A 15 5.07 5.07 5.91
N HIS A 16 5.16 5.68 4.73
CA HIS A 16 6.44 5.77 4.05
C HIS A 16 7.42 6.68 4.83
N PRO A 17 8.69 6.24 5.02
CA PRO A 17 9.71 7.12 5.55
C PRO A 17 9.87 8.37 4.66
N PRO A 18 10.27 9.53 5.23
CA PRO A 18 10.43 10.77 4.47
C PRO A 18 11.33 10.62 3.22
N ALA A 19 12.37 9.78 3.29
CA ALA A 19 13.25 9.50 2.16
C ALA A 19 12.54 8.82 0.98
N ASN A 20 11.58 7.92 1.25
CA ASN A 20 10.79 7.28 0.22
C ASN A 20 9.82 8.27 -0.42
N ILE A 21 9.17 9.09 0.41
CA ILE A 21 8.28 10.15 -0.06
C ILE A 21 9.07 11.07 -0.99
N ALA A 22 10.25 11.54 -0.59
CA ALA A 22 11.09 12.41 -1.41
C ALA A 22 11.42 11.80 -2.80
N LYS A 23 11.82 10.52 -2.85
CA LYS A 23 12.05 9.81 -4.12
C LYS A 23 10.79 9.76 -5.00
N MET A 24 9.65 9.35 -4.43
CA MET A 24 8.40 9.24 -5.17
C MET A 24 7.91 10.60 -5.70
N ARG A 25 8.09 11.68 -4.93
CA ARG A 25 7.77 13.05 -5.37
C ARG A 25 8.60 13.51 -6.57
N GLN A 26 9.81 12.97 -6.72
CA GLN A 26 10.69 13.22 -7.86
C GLN A 26 10.44 12.26 -9.03
N GLY A 27 9.44 11.37 -8.94
CA GLY A 27 9.20 10.32 -9.94
C GLY A 27 10.26 9.21 -9.93
N ILE A 28 11.11 9.15 -8.91
CA ILE A 28 12.14 8.13 -8.77
C ILE A 28 11.52 6.87 -8.16
N ALA A 29 11.60 5.77 -8.90
CA ALA A 29 11.11 4.48 -8.42
C ALA A 29 11.91 4.01 -7.20
N LEU A 30 11.20 3.57 -6.16
CA LEU A 30 11.81 2.96 -4.98
C LEU A 30 12.42 1.60 -5.31
N THR A 31 13.48 1.24 -4.61
CA THR A 31 14.09 -0.10 -4.62
C THR A 31 13.43 -1.03 -3.60
N ASP A 32 13.88 -2.28 -3.52
CA ASP A 32 13.42 -3.23 -2.49
C ASP A 32 13.95 -2.83 -1.11
N ALA A 33 15.19 -2.34 -1.05
CA ALA A 33 15.79 -1.82 0.18
C ALA A 33 15.02 -0.60 0.71
N ASP A 34 14.58 0.29 -0.18
CA ASP A 34 13.72 1.43 0.21
C ASP A 34 12.38 0.97 0.78
N ARG A 35 11.79 -0.10 0.22
CA ARG A 35 10.47 -0.60 0.65
C ARG A 35 10.51 -1.45 1.91
N ALA A 36 11.65 -2.07 2.25
CA ALA A 36 11.72 -2.98 3.39
C ALA A 36 11.32 -2.33 4.74
N PRO A 37 11.81 -1.13 5.12
CA PRO A 37 11.38 -0.47 6.34
C PRO A 37 9.89 -0.13 6.35
N TRP A 38 9.38 0.35 5.20
CA TRP A 38 7.96 0.67 5.02
C TRP A 38 7.06 -0.55 5.19
N LEU A 39 7.42 -1.69 4.57
CA LEU A 39 6.68 -2.94 4.72
C LEU A 39 6.70 -3.44 6.17
N GLY A 40 7.78 -3.19 6.91
CA GLY A 40 7.83 -3.44 8.35
C GLY A 40 6.79 -2.64 9.13
N LEU A 41 6.65 -1.34 8.84
CA LEU A 41 5.64 -0.47 9.47
C LEU A 41 4.21 -0.89 9.12
N VAL A 42 3.95 -1.23 7.84
CA VAL A 42 2.65 -1.76 7.42
C VAL A 42 2.34 -3.07 8.15
N SER A 43 3.34 -3.95 8.29
CA SER A 43 3.17 -5.21 8.98
C SER A 43 2.88 -5.04 10.47
N ALA A 44 3.54 -4.09 11.13
CA ALA A 44 3.25 -3.74 12.53
C ALA A 44 1.82 -3.18 12.66
N ALA A 45 1.40 -2.30 11.75
CA ALA A 45 0.04 -1.76 11.74
C ALA A 45 -1.03 -2.86 11.56
N LEU A 46 -0.77 -3.86 10.70
CA LEU A 46 -1.66 -5.01 10.52
C LEU A 46 -1.82 -5.83 11.82
N ARG A 47 -0.74 -5.98 12.59
CA ARG A 47 -0.74 -6.70 13.86
C ARG A 47 -1.42 -5.91 14.97
N ASP A 48 -1.03 -4.65 15.15
CA ASP A 48 -1.36 -3.86 16.34
C ASP A 48 -2.75 -3.20 16.25
N ARG A 49 -3.31 -3.09 15.03
CA ARG A 49 -4.59 -2.40 14.78
C ARG A 49 -5.69 -3.34 14.27
N ALA A 50 -5.51 -4.65 14.38
CA ALA A 50 -6.50 -5.60 13.90
C ALA A 50 -7.85 -5.44 14.64
N PRO A 51 -9.00 -5.48 13.93
CA PRO A 51 -9.13 -5.57 12.47
C PRO A 51 -8.87 -4.23 11.76
N VAL A 52 -8.11 -4.25 10.66
CA VAL A 52 -7.82 -3.06 9.85
C VAL A 52 -7.77 -3.40 8.35
N ILE A 53 -8.16 -2.46 7.50
CA ILE A 53 -7.92 -2.50 6.05
C ILE A 53 -6.78 -1.54 5.75
N VAL A 54 -5.70 -2.03 5.12
CA VAL A 54 -4.57 -1.19 4.73
C VAL A 54 -4.49 -1.08 3.21
N GLY A 55 -4.43 0.14 2.68
CA GLY A 55 -4.06 0.37 1.29
C GLY A 55 -2.58 0.09 1.09
N CYS A 56 -2.20 -0.89 0.27
CA CYS A 56 -0.81 -1.25 0.07
C CYS A 56 -0.60 -1.85 -1.33
N SER A 57 0.41 -1.36 -2.06
CA SER A 57 0.70 -1.84 -3.41
C SER A 57 1.16 -3.30 -3.42
N ALA A 58 1.94 -3.75 -2.43
CA ALA A 58 2.35 -5.14 -2.17
C ALA A 58 2.65 -5.97 -3.44
N LEU A 59 3.34 -5.35 -4.41
CA LEU A 59 3.42 -5.83 -5.79
C LEU A 59 4.13 -7.18 -5.93
N LYS A 60 5.24 -7.37 -5.19
CA LYS A 60 6.04 -8.59 -5.23
C LYS A 60 5.50 -9.64 -4.27
N ARG A 61 5.68 -10.92 -4.61
CA ARG A 61 5.37 -12.04 -3.73
C ARG A 61 6.09 -11.91 -2.38
N GLY A 62 7.39 -11.60 -2.40
CA GLY A 62 8.17 -11.42 -1.16
C GLY A 62 7.61 -10.35 -0.23
N TYR A 63 7.00 -9.28 -0.77
CA TYR A 63 6.35 -8.26 0.08
C TYR A 63 5.12 -8.82 0.78
N ARG A 64 4.29 -9.57 0.05
CA ARG A 64 3.12 -10.22 0.64
C ARG A 64 3.50 -11.28 1.67
N ASP A 65 4.60 -11.98 1.43
CA ASP A 65 5.13 -12.99 2.37
C ASP A 65 5.61 -12.31 3.67
N LEU A 66 6.33 -11.18 3.59
CA LEU A 66 6.71 -10.36 4.76
C LEU A 66 5.50 -9.90 5.56
N LEU A 67 4.47 -9.37 4.89
CA LEU A 67 3.24 -8.91 5.55
C LEU A 67 2.50 -10.07 6.24
N ARG A 68 2.42 -11.25 5.61
CA ARG A 68 1.81 -12.43 6.25
C ARG A 68 2.58 -12.87 7.49
N ALA A 69 3.90 -12.90 7.42
CA ALA A 69 4.75 -13.30 8.54
C ALA A 69 4.59 -12.35 9.74
N GLY A 70 4.45 -11.05 9.49
CA GLY A 70 4.41 -10.06 10.55
C GLY A 70 3.00 -9.62 11.00
N ALA A 71 1.92 -9.95 10.29
CA ALA A 71 0.55 -9.54 10.65
C ALA A 71 0.00 -10.17 11.94
N GLY A 72 0.61 -11.25 12.45
CA GLY A 72 0.21 -11.86 13.73
C GLY A 72 -1.15 -12.59 13.72
N GLY A 73 -1.81 -12.69 12.56
CA GLY A 73 -3.10 -13.35 12.39
C GLY A 73 -3.48 -13.55 10.92
N PRO A 74 -4.71 -14.01 10.64
CA PRO A 74 -5.18 -14.23 9.27
C PRO A 74 -5.13 -12.95 8.43
N LEU A 75 -4.39 -13.00 7.31
CA LEU A 75 -4.26 -11.88 6.38
C LEU A 75 -4.85 -12.24 5.01
N ARG A 76 -5.74 -11.38 4.50
CA ARG A 76 -6.33 -11.50 3.16
C ARG A 76 -5.89 -10.35 2.28
N PHE A 77 -5.58 -10.64 1.02
CA PHE A 77 -5.24 -9.65 0.01
C PHE A 77 -6.39 -9.47 -0.96
N VAL A 78 -6.73 -8.22 -1.29
CA VAL A 78 -7.66 -7.87 -2.37
C VAL A 78 -6.84 -7.25 -3.49
N HIS A 79 -6.73 -7.95 -4.61
CA HIS A 79 -6.00 -7.47 -5.78
C HIS A 79 -6.93 -6.70 -6.71
N LEU A 80 -6.77 -5.38 -6.76
CA LEU A 80 -7.47 -4.53 -7.73
C LEU A 80 -6.76 -4.62 -9.08
N ALA A 81 -7.20 -5.54 -9.94
CA ALA A 81 -6.62 -5.77 -11.25
C ALA A 81 -7.36 -4.99 -12.36
N GLY A 82 -6.62 -4.61 -13.39
CA GLY A 82 -7.13 -3.97 -14.60
C GLY A 82 -6.05 -3.91 -15.69
N GLY A 83 -6.46 -3.81 -16.95
CA GLY A 83 -5.52 -3.59 -18.05
C GLY A 83 -4.87 -2.20 -17.96
N ARG A 84 -3.68 -2.06 -18.56
CA ARG A 84 -2.92 -0.80 -18.58
C ARG A 84 -3.78 0.38 -19.04
N ASP A 85 -4.49 0.22 -20.15
CA ASP A 85 -5.29 1.31 -20.74
C ASP A 85 -6.42 1.74 -19.81
N LEU A 86 -7.12 0.77 -19.20
CA LEU A 86 -8.17 1.06 -18.22
C LEU A 86 -7.63 1.82 -17.01
N ILE A 87 -6.48 1.39 -16.49
CA ILE A 87 -5.84 2.06 -15.35
C ILE A 87 -5.43 3.48 -15.75
N LEU A 88 -4.80 3.65 -16.92
CA LEU A 88 -4.37 4.95 -17.43
C LEU A 88 -5.55 5.90 -17.63
N THR A 89 -6.62 5.45 -18.30
CA THR A 89 -7.84 6.26 -18.49
C THR A 89 -8.44 6.71 -17.16
N ARG A 90 -8.51 5.80 -16.17
CA ARG A 90 -9.02 6.15 -14.83
C ARG A 90 -8.10 7.11 -14.08
N MET A 91 -6.79 7.03 -14.27
CA MET A 91 -5.85 7.98 -13.68
C MET A 91 -6.00 9.36 -14.31
N GLN A 92 -6.04 9.46 -15.63
CA GLN A 92 -6.19 10.72 -16.38
C GLN A 92 -7.52 11.42 -16.10
N ALA A 93 -8.59 10.67 -15.84
CA ALA A 93 -9.89 11.23 -15.51
C ALA A 93 -9.98 11.82 -14.08
N ARG A 94 -8.98 11.60 -13.21
CA ARG A 94 -8.97 12.15 -11.85
C ARG A 94 -8.46 13.58 -11.86
N THR A 95 -9.31 14.51 -11.45
CA THR A 95 -8.92 15.90 -11.19
C THR A 95 -8.34 16.04 -9.78
N GLY A 96 -7.21 16.74 -9.63
CA GLY A 96 -6.67 17.14 -8.32
C GLY A 96 -5.83 16.11 -7.55
N HIS A 97 -5.25 15.09 -8.18
CA HIS A 97 -4.44 14.08 -7.49
C HIS A 97 -2.99 13.94 -7.99
N TYR A 98 -2.14 13.47 -7.07
CA TYR A 98 -0.69 13.41 -7.14
C TYR A 98 -0.20 12.30 -8.09
N MET A 99 -0.13 12.60 -9.38
CA MET A 99 0.85 12.11 -10.37
C MET A 99 0.46 12.67 -11.75
N PRO A 100 1.41 13.16 -12.57
CA PRO A 100 1.17 13.41 -13.99
C PRO A 100 0.97 12.11 -14.79
#